data_AF-A0A226N6H0-F1
#
_entry.id   AF-A0A226N6H0-F1
#
_cell.length_a   1.000
_cell.length_b   1.000
_cell.length_c   1.000
_cell.angle_alpha   90.00
_cell.angle_beta   90.00
_cell.angle_gamma   90.00
#
_symmetry.space_group_name_H-M   'P 1'
#
loop_
_entity.id
_entity.type
_entity.pdbx_description
1 polymer ?
#
loop_
_entity_poly.entity_id
_entity_poly.type
_entity_poly.pdbx_seq_one_letter_code
_entity_poly.pdbx_strand_id
1 'polypeptide(L)'
;MGTVPSALKHCLSHQHLLKEQPWIGEPTAPPHPAQESQASGLPEYIKIVEVGPRDGLQNEKKNVSLHEILYDNMSPCSQAIVPTDTKIELINRLSKTGLPAIEVTSFVSSKWVPQMADHKEVMRGIERHPGVQYPVLTPNLKGFHSAIAAGATEVSVFGAASESFSKMNINCSIEESIEKFEEVAKSARNMNIPVRG
;
A
#
# COMPACT_ATOMS: atom_id res chain seq x y z
N MET A 1 -22.86 -26.06 12.04
CA MET A 1 -23.27 -25.07 11.01
C MET A 1 -22.83 -23.70 11.50
N GLY A 2 -21.69 -23.21 11.01
CA GLY A 2 -21.16 -21.89 11.36
C GLY A 2 -20.78 -21.20 10.05
N THR A 3 -21.50 -20.16 9.69
CA THR A 3 -21.31 -19.39 8.46
C THR A 3 -19.98 -18.64 8.54
N VAL A 4 -19.04 -19.02 7.69
CA VAL A 4 -17.83 -18.23 7.43
C VAL A 4 -18.26 -16.87 6.87
N PRO A 5 -17.78 -15.73 7.42
CA PRO A 5 -18.15 -14.41 6.95
C PRO A 5 -17.89 -14.24 5.45
N SER A 6 -18.86 -13.69 4.73
CA SER A 6 -18.82 -13.44 3.28
C SER A 6 -17.61 -12.64 2.81
N ALA A 7 -16.93 -11.93 3.70
CA ALA A 7 -15.73 -11.14 3.40
C ALA A 7 -14.51 -11.99 3.02
N LEU A 8 -14.49 -13.30 3.31
CA LEU A 8 -13.42 -14.22 2.90
C LEU A 8 -13.60 -14.80 1.49
N LYS A 9 -14.72 -14.51 0.79
CA LYS A 9 -15.05 -15.12 -0.50
C LYS A 9 -14.51 -14.39 -1.73
N HIS A 10 -13.84 -13.26 -1.56
CA HIS A 10 -13.21 -12.52 -2.66
C HIS A 10 -11.68 -12.65 -2.64
N CYS A 11 -11.20 -13.87 -2.44
CA CYS A 11 -9.91 -14.28 -2.99
C CYS A 11 -10.23 -14.93 -4.33
N LEU A 12 -9.88 -14.27 -5.43
CA LEU A 12 -10.03 -14.83 -6.77
C LEU A 12 -9.20 -16.12 -6.82
N SER A 13 -9.87 -17.28 -6.74
CA SER A 13 -9.21 -18.53 -7.07
C SER A 13 -8.70 -18.43 -8.51
N HIS A 14 -7.54 -19.00 -8.81
CA HIS A 14 -6.99 -19.06 -10.16
C HIS A 14 -8.05 -19.49 -11.20
N GLN A 15 -8.91 -20.42 -10.82
CA GLN A 15 -10.02 -20.92 -11.65
C GLN A 15 -11.16 -19.91 -11.86
N HIS A 16 -11.42 -18.99 -10.92
CA HIS A 16 -12.39 -17.90 -11.11
C HIS A 16 -11.84 -16.80 -12.03
N LEU A 17 -10.56 -16.44 -11.89
CA LEU A 17 -9.90 -15.44 -12.73
C LEU A 17 -9.94 -15.81 -14.22
N LEU A 18 -9.76 -17.09 -14.56
CA LEU A 18 -9.81 -17.58 -15.94
C LEU A 18 -11.24 -17.59 -16.53
N LYS A 19 -12.29 -17.64 -15.69
CA LYS A 19 -13.68 -17.66 -16.16
C LYS A 19 -14.25 -16.27 -16.43
N GLU A 20 -13.78 -15.24 -15.72
CA GLU A 20 -14.33 -13.88 -15.83
C GLU A 20 -13.59 -12.98 -16.84
N GLN A 21 -12.46 -13.42 -17.42
CA GLN A 21 -11.65 -12.62 -18.35
C GLN A 21 -11.61 -13.27 -19.75
N PRO A 22 -12.64 -13.05 -20.60
CA PRO A 22 -12.75 -13.65 -21.94
C PRO A 22 -11.68 -13.18 -22.95
N TRP A 23 -10.82 -12.21 -22.58
CA TRP A 23 -9.73 -11.68 -23.41
C TRP A 23 -8.40 -12.41 -23.22
N ILE A 24 -8.29 -13.30 -22.23
CA ILE A 24 -7.20 -14.27 -22.14
C ILE A 24 -7.53 -15.35 -23.17
N GLY A 25 -7.03 -15.15 -24.40
CA GLY A 25 -7.50 -15.84 -25.60
C GLY A 25 -7.74 -17.33 -25.47
N GLU A 26 -8.82 -17.81 -26.08
CA GLU A 26 -9.07 -19.24 -26.27
C GLU A 26 -7.86 -19.88 -26.96
N PRO A 27 -7.26 -20.94 -26.41
CA PRO A 27 -6.27 -21.73 -27.13
C PRO A 27 -6.98 -22.40 -28.31
N THR A 28 -6.73 -21.95 -29.54
CA THR A 28 -7.27 -22.56 -30.78
C THR A 28 -6.59 -23.90 -31.14
N ALA A 29 -6.16 -24.68 -30.15
CA ALA A 29 -5.52 -25.98 -30.33
C ALA A 29 -6.49 -27.10 -29.91
N PRO A 30 -6.47 -28.27 -30.58
CA PRO A 30 -7.33 -29.40 -30.22
C PRO A 30 -7.13 -29.77 -28.73
N PRO A 31 -8.14 -30.36 -28.07
CA PRO A 31 -8.05 -30.69 -26.66
C PRO A 31 -6.93 -31.71 -26.48
N HIS A 32 -5.76 -31.22 -26.04
CA HIS A 32 -4.80 -32.08 -25.38
C HIS A 32 -5.53 -32.72 -24.21
N PRO A 33 -5.37 -34.05 -23.98
CA PRO A 33 -5.97 -34.69 -22.82
C PRO A 33 -5.65 -33.83 -21.62
N ALA A 34 -6.70 -33.40 -20.91
CA ALA A 34 -6.61 -32.50 -19.79
C ALA A 34 -5.62 -33.09 -18.78
N GLN A 35 -4.36 -32.68 -18.89
CA GLN A 35 -3.49 -32.65 -17.75
C GLN A 35 -4.10 -31.58 -16.88
N GLU A 36 -4.97 -32.02 -15.96
CA GLU A 36 -5.09 -31.36 -14.67
C GLU A 36 -3.65 -31.16 -14.22
N SER A 37 -3.10 -29.97 -14.47
CA SER A 37 -1.86 -29.57 -13.85
C SER A 37 -2.22 -29.53 -12.38
N GLN A 38 -1.90 -30.61 -11.67
CA GLN A 38 -1.82 -30.57 -10.23
C GLN A 38 -0.86 -29.44 -9.92
N ALA A 39 -1.40 -28.28 -9.61
CA ALA A 39 -0.71 -27.20 -8.90
C ALA A 39 -0.46 -27.66 -7.45
N SER A 40 -0.03 -28.91 -7.26
CA SER A 40 0.28 -29.51 -5.98
C SER A 40 1.50 -28.79 -5.43
N GLY A 41 1.26 -27.79 -4.60
CA GLY A 41 2.28 -26.94 -4.00
C GLY A 41 1.99 -25.45 -4.04
N LEU A 42 0.97 -24.99 -4.78
CA LEU A 42 0.55 -23.58 -4.73
C LEU A 42 -0.41 -23.33 -3.55
N PRO A 43 -0.35 -22.14 -2.93
CA PRO A 43 -1.26 -21.81 -1.84
C PRO A 43 -2.70 -21.71 -2.36
N GLU A 44 -3.66 -22.15 -1.54
CA GLU A 44 -5.09 -21.99 -1.84
C GLU A 44 -5.51 -20.51 -1.89
N TYR A 45 -4.79 -19.64 -1.17
CA TYR A 45 -5.11 -18.22 -1.02
C TYR A 45 -3.86 -17.34 -1.18
N ILE A 46 -4.04 -16.18 -1.81
CA ILE A 46 -3.02 -15.13 -1.93
C ILE A 46 -3.59 -13.86 -1.31
N LYS A 47 -2.82 -13.21 -0.43
CA LYS A 47 -3.13 -11.88 0.10
C LYS A 47 -2.45 -10.82 -0.76
N ILE A 48 -3.25 -10.01 -1.45
CA ILE A 48 -2.75 -8.81 -2.14
C ILE A 48 -2.70 -7.66 -1.12
N VAL A 49 -1.57 -6.98 -1.05
CA VAL A 49 -1.42 -5.72 -0.31
C VAL A 49 -1.29 -4.61 -1.34
N GLU A 50 -2.33 -3.78 -1.47
CA GLU A 50 -2.34 -2.66 -2.41
C GLU A 50 -1.54 -1.51 -1.82
N VAL A 51 -0.45 -1.12 -2.49
CA VAL A 51 0.49 -0.08 -2.00
C VAL A 51 0.46 1.18 -2.85
N GLY A 52 -0.39 1.25 -3.89
CA GLY A 52 -0.54 2.38 -4.77
C GLY A 52 -0.74 3.72 -4.06
N PRO A 53 -1.63 3.84 -3.05
CA PRO A 53 -1.85 5.10 -2.33
C PRO A 53 -0.62 5.61 -1.57
N ARG A 54 0.28 4.71 -1.13
CA ARG A 54 1.53 5.08 -0.45
C ARG A 54 2.72 5.01 -1.39
N ASP A 55 3.17 3.81 -1.71
CA ASP A 55 4.42 3.57 -2.44
C ASP A 55 4.32 4.00 -3.90
N GLY A 56 3.15 3.81 -4.52
CA GLY A 56 2.87 4.33 -5.86
C GLY A 56 2.96 5.87 -5.87
N LEU A 57 2.05 6.55 -5.18
CA LEU A 57 1.98 8.01 -5.16
C LEU A 57 3.25 8.70 -4.62
N GLN A 58 4.01 8.04 -3.75
CA GLN A 58 5.30 8.56 -3.29
C GLN A 58 6.34 8.62 -4.44
N ASN A 59 6.31 7.64 -5.35
CA ASN A 59 7.26 7.50 -6.44
C ASN A 59 6.74 8.06 -7.78
N GLU A 60 5.46 8.44 -7.88
CA GLU A 60 4.90 9.06 -9.09
C GLU A 60 5.65 10.35 -9.44
N LYS A 61 6.19 10.36 -10.67
CA LYS A 61 6.81 11.55 -11.28
C LYS A 61 5.71 12.34 -12.00
N LYS A 62 5.92 13.65 -12.15
CA LYS A 62 5.02 14.57 -12.88
C LYS A 62 4.37 13.90 -14.11
N ASN A 63 3.08 13.62 -14.05
CA ASN A 63 2.24 13.66 -15.24
C ASN A 63 1.60 15.04 -15.25
N VAL A 64 2.28 15.94 -15.95
CA VAL A 64 1.75 17.25 -16.34
C VAL A 64 0.42 16.99 -17.01
N SER A 65 -0.66 17.50 -16.43
CA SER A 65 -1.91 17.64 -17.15
C SER A 65 -1.61 18.50 -18.38
N LEU A 66 -1.80 17.93 -19.58
CA LEU A 66 -1.67 18.60 -20.88
C LEU A 66 -2.56 19.85 -21.05
N HIS A 67 -3.29 20.25 -20.01
CA HIS A 67 -4.13 21.44 -19.98
C HIS A 67 -3.43 22.67 -19.35
N GLU A 68 -2.30 22.51 -18.64
CA GLU A 68 -1.59 23.63 -18.00
C GLU A 68 -0.49 24.27 -18.86
N ILE A 69 -0.28 23.78 -20.11
CA ILE A 69 0.78 24.30 -20.99
C ILE A 69 0.29 25.43 -21.92
N LEU A 70 -1.03 25.65 -22.07
CA LEU A 70 -1.53 26.60 -23.07
C LEU A 70 -1.82 28.03 -22.56
N TYR A 71 -1.87 28.27 -21.25
CA TYR A 71 -2.12 29.61 -20.72
C TYR A 71 -1.45 29.82 -19.36
N ASP A 72 -0.15 30.10 -19.34
CA ASP A 72 0.44 31.26 -18.63
C ASP A 72 1.97 31.17 -18.59
N ASN A 73 2.62 32.28 -18.97
CA ASN A 73 4.06 32.49 -18.82
C ASN A 73 4.41 32.71 -17.34
N MET A 74 4.52 31.64 -16.53
CA MET A 74 5.08 31.79 -15.17
C MET A 74 5.78 30.54 -14.62
N SER A 75 7.11 30.68 -14.48
CA SER A 75 8.07 29.99 -13.62
C SER A 75 8.22 28.46 -13.65
N PRO A 76 9.46 27.93 -13.77
CA PRO A 76 9.70 26.50 -13.66
C PRO A 76 9.59 26.02 -12.19
N CYS A 77 8.99 24.83 -12.05
CA CYS A 77 9.09 23.93 -10.91
C CYS A 77 8.16 24.18 -9.70
N SER A 78 6.90 23.74 -9.85
CA SER A 78 6.12 23.18 -8.74
C SER A 78 5.80 21.71 -9.04
N GLN A 79 6.04 20.85 -8.06
CA GLN A 79 5.73 19.43 -8.07
C GLN A 79 4.22 19.28 -7.82
N ALA A 80 3.45 18.82 -8.81
CA ALA A 80 2.01 18.66 -8.67
C ALA A 80 1.71 17.47 -7.74
N ILE A 81 1.44 17.77 -6.47
CA ILE A 81 1.03 16.78 -5.45
C ILE A 81 -0.43 16.45 -5.70
N VAL A 82 -0.76 15.16 -5.79
CA VAL A 82 -2.16 14.71 -5.88
C VAL A 82 -2.94 15.26 -4.68
N PRO A 83 -4.08 15.96 -4.90
CA PRO A 83 -4.86 16.53 -3.82
C PRO A 83 -5.33 15.47 -2.80
N THR A 84 -5.44 15.89 -1.54
CA THR A 84 -5.83 15.02 -0.41
C THR A 84 -7.17 14.32 -0.65
N ASP A 85 -8.18 15.04 -1.15
CA ASP A 85 -9.50 14.47 -1.46
C ASP A 85 -9.42 13.38 -2.54
N THR A 86 -8.56 13.56 -3.55
CA THR A 86 -8.32 12.56 -4.59
C THR A 86 -7.68 11.30 -4.02
N LYS A 87 -6.74 11.44 -3.07
CA LYS A 87 -6.13 10.28 -2.38
C LYS A 87 -7.16 9.52 -1.55
N ILE A 88 -7.97 10.24 -0.78
CA ILE A 88 -9.05 9.66 0.02
C ILE A 88 -10.04 8.90 -0.88
N GLU A 89 -10.46 9.52 -1.99
CA GLU A 89 -11.37 8.89 -2.95
C GLU A 89 -10.76 7.62 -3.56
N LEU A 90 -9.48 7.63 -3.93
CA LEU A 90 -8.77 6.45 -4.40
C LEU A 90 -8.84 5.31 -3.38
N ILE A 91 -8.49 5.59 -2.11
CA ILE A 91 -8.48 4.58 -1.04
C ILE A 91 -9.89 4.06 -0.75
N ASN A 92 -10.89 4.93 -0.75
CA ASN A 92 -12.28 4.56 -0.52
C ASN A 92 -12.82 3.66 -1.66
N ARG A 93 -12.40 3.90 -2.91
CA ARG A 93 -12.71 3.01 -4.04
C ARG A 93 -12.01 1.66 -3.91
N LEU A 94 -10.72 1.66 -3.60
CA LEU A 94 -9.94 0.43 -3.37
C LEU A 94 -10.53 -0.41 -2.24
N SER A 95 -11.06 0.23 -1.19
CA SER A 95 -11.70 -0.45 -0.06
C SER A 95 -12.94 -1.25 -0.46
N LYS A 96 -13.54 -0.95 -1.61
CA LYS A 96 -14.76 -1.58 -2.13
C LYS A 96 -14.47 -2.72 -3.13
N THR A 97 -13.20 -3.03 -3.41
CA THR A 97 -12.81 -4.04 -4.41
C THR A 97 -12.62 -5.44 -3.82
N GLY A 98 -12.67 -5.58 -2.49
CA GLY A 98 -12.37 -6.84 -1.79
C GLY A 98 -10.90 -7.03 -1.41
N LEU A 99 -10.05 -6.01 -1.61
CA LEU A 99 -8.66 -6.04 -1.15
C LEU A 99 -8.58 -6.20 0.38
N PRO A 100 -7.77 -7.13 0.91
CA PRO A 100 -7.67 -7.38 2.35
C PRO A 100 -6.79 -6.35 3.07
N ALA A 101 -5.92 -5.64 2.35
CA ALA A 101 -5.04 -4.61 2.92
C ALA A 101 -4.68 -3.55 1.88
N ILE A 102 -4.72 -2.28 2.30
CA ILE A 102 -4.37 -1.12 1.49
C ILE A 102 -3.39 -0.26 2.31
N GLU A 103 -2.15 -0.11 1.86
CA GLU A 103 -1.18 0.77 2.51
C GLU A 103 -1.50 2.22 2.18
N VAL A 104 -2.01 2.94 3.16
CA VAL A 104 -2.73 4.21 2.95
C VAL A 104 -1.79 5.38 2.72
N THR A 105 -0.77 5.52 3.56
CA THR A 105 0.12 6.69 3.57
C THR A 105 1.38 6.42 4.38
N SER A 106 2.24 7.43 4.50
CA SER A 106 3.50 7.39 5.23
C SER A 106 3.64 8.56 6.18
N PHE A 107 3.87 8.29 7.47
CA PHE A 107 4.15 9.28 8.51
C PHE A 107 5.65 9.62 8.53
N VAL A 108 6.13 10.09 7.37
CA VAL A 108 7.48 10.60 7.13
C VAL A 108 7.53 12.11 7.25
N SER A 109 8.73 12.67 7.24
CA SER A 109 8.91 14.13 7.14
C SER A 109 8.42 14.64 5.79
N SER A 110 7.45 15.55 5.79
CA SER A 110 6.96 16.26 4.61
C SER A 110 8.05 17.05 3.87
N LYS A 111 9.13 17.42 4.57
CA LYS A 111 10.31 18.05 3.95
C LYS A 111 11.03 17.12 2.98
N TRP A 112 11.09 15.82 3.32
CA TRP A 112 11.80 14.82 2.52
C TRP A 112 10.87 14.15 1.52
N VAL A 113 9.59 14.00 1.86
CA VAL A 113 8.56 13.39 1.01
C VAL A 113 7.31 14.27 0.96
N PRO A 114 7.32 15.36 0.15
CA PRO A 114 6.18 16.28 0.05
C PRO A 114 4.88 15.60 -0.38
N GLN A 115 4.95 14.54 -1.18
CA GLN A 115 3.80 13.78 -1.66
C GLN A 115 2.96 13.21 -0.51
N MET A 116 3.58 12.93 0.64
CA MET A 116 2.94 12.33 1.81
C MET A 116 2.63 13.35 2.91
N ALA A 117 2.75 14.67 2.64
CA ALA A 117 2.61 15.71 3.66
C ALA A 117 1.23 15.75 4.34
N ASP A 118 0.19 15.27 3.66
CA ASP A 118 -1.21 15.20 4.10
C ASP A 118 -1.59 13.87 4.76
N HIS A 119 -0.59 13.09 5.22
CA HIS A 119 -0.78 11.76 5.80
C HIS A 119 -1.80 11.71 6.96
N LYS A 120 -1.94 12.80 7.73
CA LYS A 120 -2.89 12.88 8.86
C LYS A 120 -4.33 13.06 8.37
N GLU A 121 -4.50 13.90 7.37
CA GLU A 121 -5.77 14.26 6.77
C GLU A 121 -6.32 13.06 5.99
N VAL A 122 -5.46 12.39 5.21
CA VAL A 122 -5.81 11.14 4.51
C VAL A 122 -6.27 10.06 5.50
N MET A 123 -5.49 9.78 6.54
CA MET A 123 -5.86 8.71 7.50
C MET A 123 -7.16 8.98 8.27
N ARG A 124 -7.50 10.26 8.49
CA ARG A 124 -8.76 10.65 9.14
C ARG A 124 -9.94 10.70 8.17
N GLY A 125 -9.68 10.96 6.89
CA GLY A 125 -10.70 11.16 5.87
C GLY A 125 -11.20 9.87 5.19
N ILE A 126 -10.46 8.77 5.29
CA ILE A 126 -10.87 7.51 4.67
C ILE A 126 -12.03 6.83 5.41
N GLU A 127 -12.89 6.17 4.64
CA GLU A 127 -13.94 5.30 5.14
C GLU A 127 -13.37 3.89 5.38
N ARG A 128 -13.43 3.42 6.62
CA ARG A 128 -12.91 2.10 6.98
C ARG A 128 -13.94 1.02 6.69
N HIS A 129 -13.61 0.14 5.75
CA HIS A 129 -14.48 -0.96 5.38
C HIS A 129 -14.22 -2.20 6.26
N PRO A 130 -15.26 -2.89 6.76
CA PRO A 130 -15.08 -4.13 7.50
C PRO A 130 -14.29 -5.16 6.68
N GLY A 131 -13.30 -5.79 7.32
CA GLY A 131 -12.44 -6.80 6.69
C GLY A 131 -11.22 -6.25 5.94
N VAL A 132 -11.04 -4.93 5.85
CA VAL A 132 -9.88 -4.30 5.18
C VAL A 132 -8.92 -3.71 6.23
N GLN A 133 -7.64 -4.01 6.07
CA GLN A 133 -6.56 -3.39 6.86
C GLN A 133 -6.02 -2.14 6.17
N TYR A 134 -5.65 -1.14 6.97
CA TYR A 134 -5.16 0.16 6.50
C TYR A 134 -3.79 0.47 7.10
N PRO A 135 -2.74 -0.32 6.79
CA PRO A 135 -1.39 -0.08 7.30
C PRO A 135 -0.83 1.25 6.81
N VAL A 136 0.04 1.85 7.61
CA VAL A 136 0.79 3.07 7.26
C VAL A 136 2.26 2.95 7.62
N LEU A 137 3.11 3.58 6.82
CA LEU A 137 4.55 3.54 7.05
C LEU A 137 4.96 4.49 8.18
N THR A 138 5.72 3.98 9.15
CA THR A 138 6.21 4.73 10.32
C THR A 138 7.70 4.44 10.55
N PRO A 139 8.62 5.19 9.91
CA PRO A 139 10.05 4.86 9.95
C PRO A 139 10.75 5.22 11.28
N ASN A 140 10.05 5.87 12.21
CA ASN A 140 10.56 6.26 13.52
C ASN A 140 9.43 6.44 14.53
N LEU A 141 9.80 6.54 15.81
CA LEU A 141 8.86 6.63 16.93
C LEU A 141 7.93 7.85 16.87
N LYS A 142 8.42 8.99 16.37
CA LYS A 142 7.60 10.20 16.20
C LYS A 142 6.51 9.98 15.14
N GLY A 143 6.87 9.38 14.01
CA GLY A 143 5.93 9.00 12.95
C GLY A 143 4.90 8.01 13.47
N PHE A 144 5.34 6.99 14.23
CA PHE A 144 4.47 6.01 14.88
C PHE A 144 3.40 6.67 15.77
N HIS A 145 3.80 7.51 16.72
CA HIS A 145 2.83 8.18 17.59
C HIS A 145 1.86 9.07 16.82
N SER A 146 2.33 9.76 15.78
CA SER A 146 1.47 10.55 14.92
C SER A 146 0.49 9.69 14.12
N ALA A 147 0.89 8.49 13.70
CA ALA A 147 0.03 7.53 13.01
C ALA A 147 -1.09 7.04 13.92
N ILE A 148 -0.76 6.68 15.17
CA ILE A 148 -1.75 6.21 16.13
C ILE A 148 -2.74 7.32 16.50
N ALA A 149 -2.24 8.55 16.69
CA ALA A 149 -3.10 9.71 16.93
C ALA A 149 -4.03 10.03 15.75
N ALA A 150 -3.66 9.64 14.53
CA ALA A 150 -4.51 9.73 13.33
C ALA A 150 -5.43 8.51 13.14
N GLY A 151 -5.40 7.54 14.06
CA GLY A 151 -6.25 6.35 14.06
C GLY A 151 -5.66 5.12 13.37
N ALA A 152 -4.37 5.11 13.03
CA ALA A 152 -3.75 3.89 12.47
C ALA A 152 -3.88 2.71 13.44
N THR A 153 -4.24 1.54 12.91
CA THR A 153 -4.40 0.29 13.68
C THR A 153 -3.37 -0.77 13.29
N GLU A 154 -2.55 -0.48 12.29
CA GLU A 154 -1.45 -1.31 11.79
C GLU A 154 -0.38 -0.38 11.21
N VAL A 155 0.88 -0.72 11.39
CA VAL A 155 2.00 0.09 10.89
C VAL A 155 3.02 -0.75 10.15
N SER A 156 3.83 -0.12 9.30
CA SER A 156 4.97 -0.74 8.62
C SER A 156 6.27 0.02 8.92
N VAL A 157 7.37 -0.72 9.01
CA VAL A 157 8.74 -0.21 8.95
C VAL A 157 9.39 -0.69 7.65
N PHE A 158 10.50 -0.11 7.23
CA PHE A 158 11.22 -0.59 6.05
C PHE A 158 12.72 -0.61 6.32
N GLY A 159 13.34 -1.77 6.12
CA GLY A 159 14.79 -1.93 6.19
C GLY A 159 15.43 -2.05 4.80
N ALA A 160 16.75 -2.20 4.79
CA ALA A 160 17.50 -2.53 3.59
C ALA A 160 18.55 -3.60 3.89
N ALA A 161 18.83 -4.45 2.89
CA ALA A 161 19.91 -5.45 2.96
C ALA A 161 21.26 -4.91 2.41
N SER A 162 21.30 -3.65 1.98
CA SER A 162 22.48 -2.99 1.42
C SER A 162 22.81 -1.73 2.23
N GLU A 163 24.04 -1.66 2.74
CA GLU A 163 24.55 -0.50 3.49
C GLU A 163 24.49 0.78 2.67
N SER A 164 24.87 0.71 1.39
CA SER A 164 24.80 1.86 0.49
C SER A 164 23.35 2.32 0.28
N PHE A 165 22.42 1.38 0.13
CA PHE A 165 21.00 1.72 -0.01
C PHE A 165 20.43 2.34 1.27
N SER A 166 20.76 1.78 2.43
CA SER A 166 20.35 2.32 3.74
C SER A 166 20.85 3.75 3.92
N LYS A 167 22.14 4.00 3.69
CA LYS A 167 22.74 5.33 3.80
C LYS A 167 22.12 6.34 2.83
N MET A 168 21.80 5.94 1.60
CA MET A 168 21.19 6.84 0.62
C MET A 168 19.72 7.16 0.92
N ASN A 169 18.96 6.22 1.47
CA ASN A 169 17.51 6.37 1.65
C ASN A 169 17.10 6.86 3.04
N ILE A 170 17.81 6.43 4.08
CA ILE A 170 17.48 6.75 5.49
C ILE A 170 18.65 7.38 6.26
N ASN A 171 19.78 7.62 5.59
CA ASN A 171 20.96 8.32 6.14
C ASN A 171 21.51 7.70 7.44
N CYS A 172 21.47 6.37 7.53
CA CYS A 172 22.07 5.59 8.61
C CYS A 172 22.48 4.19 8.11
N SER A 173 23.28 3.47 8.89
CA SER A 173 23.63 2.06 8.63
C SER A 173 22.41 1.14 8.81
N ILE A 174 22.54 -0.13 8.38
CA ILE A 174 21.50 -1.14 8.61
C ILE A 174 21.31 -1.34 10.12
N GLU A 175 22.39 -1.46 10.89
CA GLU A 175 22.37 -1.65 12.34
C GLU A 175 21.63 -0.50 13.04
N GLU A 176 21.99 0.76 12.73
CA GLU A 176 21.34 1.95 13.26
C GLU A 176 19.84 2.03 12.88
N SER A 177 19.47 1.49 11.72
CA SER A 177 18.06 1.45 11.30
C SER A 177 17.26 0.42 12.10
N ILE A 178 17.84 -0.75 12.36
CA ILE A 178 17.21 -1.82 13.14
C ILE A 178 16.97 -1.36 14.58
N GLU A 179 17.93 -0.64 15.19
CA GLU A 179 17.75 -0.04 16.53
C GLU A 179 16.54 0.89 16.58
N LYS A 180 16.37 1.77 15.58
CA LYS A 180 15.21 2.66 15.47
C LYS A 180 13.90 1.87 15.30
N PHE A 181 13.92 0.80 14.52
CA PHE A 181 12.74 -0.06 14.33
C PHE A 181 12.39 -0.85 15.59
N GLU A 182 13.37 -1.20 16.40
CA GLU A 182 13.14 -1.87 17.68
C GLU A 182 12.30 -1.00 18.62
N GLU A 183 12.55 0.32 18.67
CA GLU A 183 11.75 1.27 19.45
C GLU A 183 10.29 1.32 18.98
N VAL A 184 10.08 1.35 17.66
CA VAL A 184 8.74 1.31 17.05
C VAL A 184 8.04 0.00 17.36
N ALA A 185 8.73 -1.14 17.17
CA ALA A 185 8.18 -2.47 17.40
C ALA A 185 7.83 -2.71 18.88
N LYS A 186 8.66 -2.25 19.82
CA LYS A 186 8.36 -2.29 21.26
C LYS A 186 7.12 -1.46 21.60
N SER A 187 7.04 -0.24 21.06
CA SER A 187 5.90 0.65 21.31
C SER A 187 4.60 0.09 20.72
N ALA A 188 4.65 -0.43 19.50
CA ALA A 188 3.52 -1.08 18.84
C ALA A 188 3.06 -2.34 19.60
N ARG A 189 3.99 -3.18 20.05
CA ARG A 189 3.69 -4.36 20.88
C ARG A 189 2.96 -3.98 22.17
N ASN A 190 3.41 -2.95 22.87
CA ASN A 190 2.77 -2.47 24.10
C ASN A 190 1.32 -1.98 23.88
N MET A 191 0.99 -1.60 22.64
CA MET A 191 -0.34 -1.11 22.25
C MET A 191 -1.16 -2.15 21.47
N ASN A 192 -0.65 -3.38 21.31
CA ASN A 192 -1.24 -4.44 20.48
C ASN A 192 -1.45 -4.02 19.01
N ILE A 193 -0.55 -3.21 18.47
CA ILE A 193 -0.57 -2.75 17.09
C ILE A 193 0.34 -3.66 16.26
N PRO A 194 -0.16 -4.32 15.20
CA PRO A 194 0.68 -5.14 14.33
C PRO A 194 1.69 -4.28 13.57
N VAL A 195 2.89 -4.83 13.38
CA VAL A 195 3.98 -4.22 12.63
C VAL A 195 4.38 -5.12 11.48
N ARG A 196 4.40 -4.57 10.25
CA ARG A 196 4.99 -5.21 9.07
C ARG A 196 6.40 -4.67 8.84
N GLY A 197 7.34 -5.55 8.50
CA GLY A 197 8.68 -5.21 8.02
C GLY A 197 8.84 -5.38 6.52
#